data_AF-A0AAD9IJ70-F1
#
_entry.id   AF-A0AAD9IJ70-F1
#
_cell.length_a   1.000
_cell.length_b   1.000
_cell.length_c   1.000
_cell.angle_alpha   90.00
_cell.angle_beta   90.00
_cell.angle_gamma   90.00
#
_symmetry.space_group_name_H-M   'P 1'
#
loop_
_entity.id
_entity.type
_entity.pdbx_description
1 polymer ?
#
loop_
_entity_poly.entity_id
_entity_poly.type
_entity_poly.pdbx_seq_one_letter_code
_entity_poly.pdbx_strand_id
1 'polypeptide(L)'
;MVGVLVPYIRAKLDRLYEEESIRQRARQALADDARDASWRAFYARAFVRAYPWCVAAHEGSRFAYQLLYLLGKTPYYLPGLHLLGLRVARTDPAAARAHAKAQAARRARRAAGGDALPAPLRLLCAATLRAGYLVADNARSALVLSVFAFKLLEWWYSAGERALGERKALEPPPPPPPLAPAPDGLALPEDTSLCPICSSKRVNPTLVATSGYAYCYVCIHKHVTERGCCPVTLEPAKLSDLWRLYPGM
;
A
#
# COMPACT_ATOMS: atom_id res chain seq x y z
N MET A 1 12.04 20.94 -3.09
CA MET A 1 12.05 20.13 -4.33
C MET A 1 13.31 19.26 -4.49
N VAL A 2 14.52 19.76 -4.20
CA VAL A 2 15.78 18.98 -4.35
C VAL A 2 15.78 17.67 -3.56
N GLY A 3 15.19 17.65 -2.36
CA GLY A 3 15.15 16.46 -1.49
C GLY A 3 14.32 15.28 -2.01
N VAL A 4 13.41 15.49 -2.97
CA VAL A 4 12.58 14.43 -3.57
C VAL A 4 13.05 14.11 -4.99
N LEU A 5 13.52 15.13 -5.72
CA LEU A 5 13.99 14.97 -7.08
C LEU A 5 15.27 14.11 -7.16
N VAL A 6 16.22 14.32 -6.25
CA VAL A 6 17.48 13.56 -6.21
C VAL A 6 17.25 12.06 -5.96
N PRO A 7 16.51 11.63 -4.93
CA PRO A 7 16.24 10.20 -4.73
C PRO A 7 15.39 9.60 -5.86
N TYR A 8 14.47 10.37 -6.45
CA TYR A 8 13.67 9.90 -7.59
C TYR A 8 14.53 9.64 -8.84
N ILE A 9 15.40 10.60 -9.20
CA ILE A 9 16.31 10.46 -10.35
C ILE A 9 17.24 9.27 -10.13
N ARG A 10 17.81 9.12 -8.92
CA ARG A 10 18.65 7.97 -8.59
C ARG A 10 17.90 6.65 -8.73
N ALA A 11 16.71 6.54 -8.15
CA ALA A 11 15.88 5.34 -8.26
C ALA A 11 15.54 5.01 -9.72
N LYS A 12 15.31 6.03 -10.56
CA LYS A 12 15.06 5.82 -11.99
C LYS A 12 16.32 5.36 -12.73
N LEU A 13 17.49 5.90 -12.43
CA LEU A 13 18.77 5.48 -13.00
C LEU A 13 19.13 4.04 -12.58
N ASP A 14 18.87 3.68 -11.32
CA ASP A 14 19.08 2.33 -10.81
C ASP A 14 18.22 1.30 -11.56
N ARG A 15 16.94 1.60 -11.78
CA ARG A 15 16.04 0.74 -12.58
C ARG A 15 16.52 0.57 -14.01
N LEU A 16 16.89 1.67 -14.67
CA LEU A 16 17.41 1.63 -16.05
C LEU A 16 18.70 0.83 -16.15
N TYR A 17 19.59 0.96 -15.15
CA TYR A 17 20.81 0.17 -15.07
C TYR A 17 20.50 -1.32 -14.94
N GLU A 18 19.58 -1.69 -14.06
CA GLU A 18 19.20 -3.09 -13.83
C GLU A 18 18.62 -3.71 -15.11
N GLU A 19 17.66 -3.05 -15.75
CA GLU A 19 17.06 -3.48 -17.02
C GLU A 19 18.08 -3.66 -18.14
N GLU A 20 18.97 -2.68 -18.36
CA GLU A 20 19.99 -2.77 -19.41
C GLU A 20 21.08 -3.80 -19.08
N SER A 21 21.44 -3.96 -17.81
CA SER A 21 22.42 -4.97 -17.39
C SER A 21 21.92 -6.39 -17.62
N ILE A 22 20.64 -6.65 -17.36
CA ILE A 22 19.98 -7.94 -17.65
C ILE A 22 19.94 -8.17 -19.15
N ARG A 23 19.52 -7.16 -19.94
CA ARG A 23 19.47 -7.25 -21.41
C ARG A 23 20.84 -7.53 -22.02
N GLN A 24 21.90 -6.93 -21.48
CA GLN A 24 23.27 -7.18 -21.93
C GLN A 24 23.75 -8.60 -21.58
N ARG A 25 23.48 -9.08 -20.36
CA ARG A 25 23.82 -10.46 -19.97
C ARG A 25 23.07 -11.50 -20.82
N ALA A 26 21.80 -11.26 -21.12
CA ALA A 26 21.00 -12.12 -22.00
C ALA A 26 21.57 -12.17 -23.43
N ARG A 27 21.95 -11.01 -24.01
CA ARG A 27 22.62 -10.95 -25.31
C ARG A 27 23.96 -11.69 -25.34
N GLN A 28 24.75 -11.56 -24.27
CA GLN A 28 26.02 -12.28 -24.14
C GLN A 28 25.82 -13.80 -24.04
N ALA A 29 24.80 -14.25 -23.30
CA ALA A 29 24.50 -15.67 -23.13
C ALA A 29 23.98 -16.34 -24.41
N LEU A 30 23.29 -15.59 -25.27
CA LEU A 30 22.74 -16.10 -26.53
C LEU A 30 23.79 -16.19 -27.66
N ALA A 31 25.05 -15.80 -27.42
CA ALA A 31 26.18 -15.87 -28.35
C ALA A 31 25.88 -15.40 -29.80
N ASP A 32 24.94 -14.47 -29.95
CA ASP A 32 24.55 -13.94 -31.24
C ASP A 32 25.50 -12.79 -31.57
N ASP A 33 26.52 -13.08 -32.38
CA ASP A 33 27.59 -12.14 -32.82
C ASP A 33 27.06 -11.09 -33.83
N ALA A 34 25.76 -10.79 -33.76
CA ALA A 34 25.15 -9.67 -34.45
C ALA A 34 25.70 -8.38 -33.82
N ARG A 35 26.73 -7.82 -34.45
CA ARG A 35 27.20 -6.46 -34.21
C ARG A 35 26.07 -5.48 -34.54
N ASP A 36 25.13 -5.29 -33.62
CA ASP A 36 24.20 -4.18 -33.63
C ASP A 36 25.03 -2.90 -33.49
N ALA A 37 25.45 -2.34 -34.62
CA ALA A 37 26.21 -1.10 -34.77
C ALA A 37 25.34 0.14 -34.53
N SER A 38 24.31 0.00 -33.68
CA SER A 38 23.47 1.11 -33.28
C SER A 38 24.18 1.90 -32.20
N TRP A 39 24.25 3.23 -32.38
CA TRP A 39 24.76 4.16 -31.37
C TRP A 39 24.07 3.96 -30.00
N ARG A 40 22.79 3.55 -29.99
CA ARG A 40 22.04 3.24 -28.75
C ARG A 40 22.66 2.08 -27.98
N ALA A 41 23.07 1.02 -28.67
CA ALA A 41 23.72 -0.14 -28.05
C ALA A 41 25.12 0.21 -27.51
N PHE A 42 25.83 1.13 -28.16
CA PHE A 42 27.08 1.68 -27.63
C PHE A 42 26.87 2.45 -26.32
N TYR A 43 25.93 3.41 -26.29
CA TYR A 43 25.65 4.18 -25.07
C TYR A 43 25.12 3.29 -23.93
N ALA A 44 24.28 2.30 -24.21
CA ALA A 44 23.81 1.37 -23.18
C ALA A 44 24.97 0.57 -22.56
N ARG A 45 25.92 0.08 -23.37
CA ARG A 45 27.12 -0.62 -22.88
C ARG A 45 28.03 0.30 -22.07
N ALA A 46 28.27 1.51 -22.56
CA ALA A 46 29.05 2.51 -21.84
C ALA A 46 28.38 2.88 -20.49
N PHE A 47 27.06 3.05 -20.48
CA PHE A 47 26.28 3.37 -19.28
C PHE A 47 26.36 2.25 -18.23
N VAL A 48 26.10 1.00 -18.61
CA VAL A 48 26.19 -0.16 -17.67
C VAL A 48 27.62 -0.31 -17.14
N ARG A 49 28.65 0.04 -17.92
CA ARG A 49 30.04 -0.02 -17.45
C ARG A 49 30.41 1.14 -16.53
N ALA A 50 29.96 2.36 -16.82
CA ALA A 50 30.36 3.57 -16.10
C ALA A 50 29.51 3.83 -14.84
N TYR A 51 28.22 3.50 -14.86
CA TYR A 51 27.29 3.81 -13.77
C TYR A 51 27.72 3.27 -12.40
N PRO A 52 28.18 2.01 -12.25
CA PRO A 52 28.65 1.49 -10.96
C PRO A 52 29.84 2.27 -10.40
N TRP A 53 30.74 2.76 -11.26
CA TRP A 53 31.88 3.57 -10.84
C TRP A 53 31.45 4.96 -10.38
N CYS A 54 30.47 5.59 -11.06
CA CYS A 54 29.89 6.85 -10.61
C CYS A 54 29.23 6.71 -9.23
N VAL A 55 28.48 5.63 -9.01
CA VAL A 55 27.86 5.34 -7.71
C VAL A 55 28.92 5.08 -6.64
N ALA A 56 29.94 4.27 -6.96
CA ALA A 56 31.03 3.96 -6.04
C ALA A 56 31.84 5.21 -5.65
N ALA A 57 32.14 6.10 -6.61
CA ALA A 57 32.82 7.36 -6.35
C ALA A 57 31.97 8.28 -5.46
N HIS A 58 30.65 8.36 -5.72
CA HIS A 58 29.73 9.16 -4.91
C HIS A 58 29.64 8.65 -3.46
N GLU A 59 29.43 7.35 -3.25
CA GLU A 59 29.37 6.79 -1.89
C GLU A 59 30.75 6.77 -1.21
N GLY A 60 31.82 6.53 -1.96
CA GLY A 60 33.19 6.64 -1.48
C GLY A 60 33.51 8.06 -1.00
N SER A 61 33.07 9.09 -1.73
CA SER A 61 33.23 10.47 -1.30
C SER A 61 32.48 10.75 0.01
N ARG A 62 31.27 10.20 0.18
CA ARG A 62 30.52 10.34 1.43
C ARG A 62 31.24 9.69 2.60
N PHE A 63 31.69 8.45 2.42
CA PHE A 63 32.44 7.73 3.43
C PHE A 63 33.74 8.47 3.81
N ALA A 64 34.48 8.97 2.82
CA ALA A 64 35.69 9.75 3.05
C ALA A 64 35.41 11.02 3.87
N TYR A 65 34.34 11.75 3.56
CA TYR A 65 33.94 12.92 4.34
C TYR A 65 33.51 12.57 5.77
N GLN A 66 32.79 11.47 5.96
CA GLN A 66 32.43 11.00 7.30
C GLN A 66 33.66 10.62 8.12
N LEU A 67 34.62 9.92 7.51
CA LEU A 67 35.87 9.54 8.15
C LEU A 67 36.72 10.78 8.49
N LEU A 68 36.86 11.73 7.57
CA LEU A 68 37.57 12.98 7.80
C LEU A 68 36.90 13.84 8.88
N TYR A 69 35.57 13.82 8.95
CA TYR A 69 34.81 14.49 10.00
C TYR A 69 35.07 13.87 11.37
N LEU A 70 35.06 12.54 11.46
CA LEU A 70 35.37 11.81 12.70
C LEU A 70 36.82 12.02 13.16
N LEU A 71 37.76 12.11 12.21
CA LEU A 71 39.17 12.42 12.48
C LEU A 71 39.43 13.90 12.77
N GLY A 72 38.39 14.74 12.77
CA GLY A 72 38.51 16.19 13.04
C GLY A 72 39.20 17.00 11.94
N LYS A 73 39.45 16.40 10.76
CA LYS A 73 40.10 17.08 9.62
C LYS A 73 39.15 17.97 8.83
N THR A 74 37.86 17.64 8.80
CA THR A 74 36.83 18.46 8.12
C THR A 74 35.68 18.79 9.08
N PRO A 75 35.16 20.03 9.07
CA PRO A 75 33.96 20.38 9.84
C PRO A 75 32.66 19.94 9.15
N TYR A 76 32.75 19.28 7.99
CA TYR A 76 31.62 18.89 7.16
C TYR A 76 31.47 17.37 7.13
N TYR A 77 30.26 16.88 7.41
CA TYR A 77 29.90 15.46 7.46
C TYR A 77 29.59 14.86 6.06
N LEU A 78 29.11 15.67 5.13
CA LEU A 78 28.74 15.26 3.77
C LEU A 78 29.39 16.19 2.74
N PRO A 79 29.78 15.69 1.56
CA PRO A 79 30.33 16.53 0.49
C PRO A 79 29.35 17.62 0.04
N GLY A 80 28.04 17.31 0.01
CA GLY A 80 27.00 18.30 -0.31
C GLY A 80 26.89 19.42 0.72
N LEU A 81 27.15 19.14 2.00
CA LEU A 81 27.19 20.18 3.05
C LEU A 81 28.41 21.08 2.89
N HIS A 82 29.53 20.51 2.49
CA HIS A 82 30.74 21.29 2.19
C HIS A 82 30.51 22.23 1.01
N LEU A 83 29.90 21.75 -0.08
CA LEU A 83 29.56 22.56 -1.25
C LEU A 83 28.61 23.73 -0.89
N LEU A 84 27.64 23.47 -0.01
CA LEU A 84 26.69 24.47 0.46
C LEU A 84 27.25 25.37 1.59
N GLY A 85 28.45 25.08 2.10
CA GLY A 85 29.03 25.77 3.26
C GLY A 85 28.25 25.60 4.56
N LEU A 86 27.40 24.57 4.66
CA LEU A 86 26.53 24.34 5.80
C LEU A 86 27.20 23.41 6.81
N ARG A 87 27.35 23.87 8.06
CA ARG A 87 27.91 23.07 9.16
C ARG A 87 26.80 22.60 10.08
N VAL A 88 26.80 21.31 10.38
CA VAL A 88 25.88 20.72 11.37
C VAL A 88 26.54 20.85 12.73
N ALA A 89 25.95 21.65 13.61
CA ALA A 89 26.41 21.86 14.98
C ALA A 89 25.35 21.37 15.96
N ARG A 90 25.78 20.89 17.13
CA ARG A 90 24.85 20.62 18.24
C ARG A 90 24.38 21.97 18.78
N THR A 91 23.07 22.18 18.76
CA THR A 91 22.45 23.36 19.35
C THR A 91 22.37 23.19 20.86
N ASP A 92 23.14 23.97 21.59
CA ASP A 92 22.91 24.21 23.02
C ASP A 92 21.51 24.83 23.20
N PRO A 93 20.66 24.38 24.16
CA PRO A 93 19.39 25.03 24.47
C PRO A 93 19.49 26.56 24.63
N ALA A 94 20.59 27.09 25.18
CA ALA A 94 20.81 28.53 25.26
C ALA A 94 20.99 29.16 23.86
N ALA A 95 21.81 28.55 23.01
CA ALA A 95 22.01 28.97 21.62
C ALA A 95 20.73 28.84 20.78
N ALA A 96 19.95 27.78 20.96
CA ALA A 96 18.68 27.57 20.28
C ALA A 96 17.67 28.68 20.62
N ARG A 97 17.56 29.06 21.90
CA ARG A 97 16.72 30.18 22.35
C ARG A 97 17.20 31.52 21.78
N ALA A 98 18.52 31.74 21.75
CA ALA A 98 19.10 32.96 21.16
C ALA A 98 18.80 33.05 19.66
N HIS A 99 18.94 31.95 18.92
CA HIS A 99 18.56 31.88 17.51
C HIS A 99 17.06 32.11 17.28
N ALA A 100 16.19 31.51 18.10
CA ALA A 100 14.74 31.72 18.02
C ALA A 100 14.38 33.20 18.26
N LYS A 101 14.97 33.85 19.27
CA LYS A 101 14.80 35.29 19.53
C LYS A 101 15.30 36.14 18.37
N ALA A 102 16.49 35.84 17.83
CA ALA A 102 17.04 36.55 16.67
C ALA A 102 16.17 36.39 15.42
N GLN A 103 15.60 35.20 15.19
CA GLN A 103 14.68 34.92 14.09
C GLN A 103 13.35 35.66 14.27
N ALA A 104 12.79 35.67 15.47
CA ALA A 104 11.58 36.44 15.80
C ALA A 104 11.80 37.94 15.58
N ALA A 105 12.94 38.49 16.01
CA ALA A 105 13.30 39.89 15.78
C ALA A 105 13.45 40.21 14.28
N ARG A 106 14.06 39.33 13.48
CA ARG A 106 14.15 39.49 12.01
C ARG A 106 12.78 39.49 11.34
N ARG A 107 11.89 38.58 11.74
CA ARG A 107 10.51 38.51 11.22
C ARG A 107 9.70 39.74 11.61
N ALA A 108 9.83 40.22 12.84
CA ALA A 108 9.20 41.46 13.31
C ALA A 108 9.68 42.68 12.52
N ARG A 109 10.99 42.80 12.26
CA ARG A 109 11.55 43.86 11.41
C ARG A 109 11.03 43.81 9.98
N ARG A 110 10.92 42.61 9.37
CA ARG A 110 10.34 42.46 8.03
C ARG A 110 8.87 42.83 7.99
N ALA A 111 8.10 42.45 9.01
CA ALA A 111 6.68 42.80 9.11
C ALA A 111 6.45 44.28 9.46
N ALA A 112 7.44 44.97 10.03
CA ALA A 112 7.39 46.40 10.31
C ALA A 112 7.98 47.25 9.15
N GLY A 113 8.70 46.64 8.21
CA GLY A 113 9.27 47.32 7.05
C GLY A 113 8.20 47.77 6.05
N GLY A 114 8.54 48.76 5.23
CA GLY A 114 7.63 49.34 4.25
C GLY A 114 7.13 50.74 4.60
N ASP A 115 7.99 51.57 5.20
CA ASP A 115 7.66 52.98 5.51
C ASP A 115 7.34 53.82 4.26
N ALA A 116 7.73 53.35 3.07
CA ALA A 116 7.37 53.94 1.79
C ALA A 116 5.95 53.58 1.30
N LEU A 117 5.23 52.66 1.96
CA LEU A 117 3.88 52.24 1.57
C LEU A 117 2.78 53.02 2.32
N PRO A 118 1.62 53.26 1.67
CA PRO A 118 0.47 53.83 2.37
C PRO A 118 -0.03 52.91 3.49
N ALA A 119 -0.54 53.51 4.57
CA ALA A 119 -0.95 52.82 5.80
C ALA A 119 -1.78 51.53 5.62
N PRO A 120 -2.84 51.46 4.79
CA PRO A 120 -3.61 50.23 4.62
C PRO A 120 -2.81 49.12 3.93
N LEU A 121 -1.96 49.46 2.95
CA LEU A 121 -1.14 48.50 2.23
C LEU A 121 -0.03 47.94 3.13
N ARG A 122 0.57 48.77 3.99
CA ARG A 122 1.53 48.34 5.00
C ARG A 122 0.91 47.38 6.01
N LEU A 123 -0.31 47.65 6.48
CA LEU A 123 -1.03 46.76 7.39
C LEU A 123 -1.33 45.40 6.74
N LEU A 124 -1.78 45.41 5.47
CA LEU A 124 -2.04 44.20 4.71
C LEU A 124 -0.76 43.37 4.49
N CYS A 125 0.35 43.99 4.09
CA CYS A 125 1.64 43.32 3.94
C CYS A 125 2.14 42.73 5.28
N ALA A 126 2.01 43.48 6.37
CA ALA A 126 2.37 42.98 7.69
C ALA A 126 1.50 41.81 8.13
N ALA A 127 0.19 41.88 7.89
CA ALA A 127 -0.77 40.83 8.23
C ALA A 127 -0.51 39.54 7.43
N THR A 128 -0.31 39.66 6.11
CA THR A 128 -0.02 38.51 5.23
C THR A 128 1.32 37.84 5.58
N LEU A 129 2.37 38.61 5.87
CA LEU A 129 3.65 38.06 6.32
C LEU A 129 3.53 37.37 7.69
N ARG A 130 2.82 37.96 8.64
CA ARG A 130 2.57 37.36 9.96
C ARG A 130 1.75 36.07 9.85
N ALA A 131 0.69 36.07 9.03
CA ALA A 131 -0.10 34.89 8.73
C ALA A 131 0.76 33.79 8.09
N GLY A 132 1.60 34.15 7.12
CA GLY A 132 2.54 33.21 6.49
C GLY A 132 3.53 32.58 7.49
N TYR A 133 4.07 33.37 8.43
CA TYR A 133 4.93 32.84 9.49
C TYR A 133 4.16 31.94 10.46
N LEU A 134 2.94 32.30 10.84
CA LEU A 134 2.09 31.48 11.70
C LEU A 134 1.80 30.11 11.06
N VAL A 135 1.43 30.10 9.77
CA VAL A 135 1.18 28.87 9.02
C VAL A 135 2.46 28.04 8.92
N ALA A 136 3.59 28.65 8.54
CA ALA A 136 4.85 27.93 8.40
C ALA A 136 5.32 27.28 9.71
N ASP A 137 5.14 27.97 10.85
CA ASP A 137 5.55 27.46 12.15
C ASP A 137 4.61 26.36 12.67
N ASN A 138 3.30 26.43 12.35
CA ASN A 138 2.30 25.49 12.87
C ASN A 138 1.84 24.41 11.87
N ALA A 139 2.29 24.43 10.62
CA ALA A 139 1.84 23.49 9.59
C ALA A 139 2.04 22.03 9.99
N ARG A 140 3.18 21.70 10.62
CA ARG A 140 3.46 20.34 11.08
C ARG A 140 2.46 19.89 12.15
N SER A 141 2.22 20.73 13.14
CA SER A 141 1.28 20.43 14.23
C SER A 141 -0.15 20.34 13.72
N ALA A 142 -0.54 21.23 12.81
CA ALA A 142 -1.85 21.23 12.18
C ALA A 142 -2.10 19.96 11.36
N LEU A 143 -1.12 19.49 10.59
CA LEU A 143 -1.21 18.23 9.84
C LEU A 143 -1.36 17.02 10.76
N VAL A 144 -0.61 16.99 11.86
CA VAL A 144 -0.74 15.90 12.85
C VAL A 144 -2.13 15.93 13.46
N LEU A 145 -2.59 17.11 13.90
CA LEU A 145 -3.93 17.29 14.47
C LEU A 145 -5.03 16.92 13.47
N SER A 146 -4.88 17.23 12.18
CA SER A 146 -5.88 16.92 11.17
C SER A 146 -6.04 15.42 10.94
N VAL A 147 -4.95 14.65 11.00
CA VAL A 147 -5.02 13.18 10.91
C VAL A 147 -5.79 12.60 12.10
N PHE A 148 -5.52 13.08 13.32
CA PHE A 148 -6.26 12.67 14.50
C PHE A 148 -7.74 13.07 14.44
N ALA A 149 -8.03 14.30 14.00
CA ALA A 149 -9.40 14.78 13.83
C ALA A 149 -10.15 13.96 12.77
N PHE A 150 -9.51 13.64 11.65
CA PHE A 150 -10.09 12.77 10.63
C PHE A 150 -10.40 11.37 11.18
N LYS A 151 -9.48 10.77 11.94
CA LYS A 151 -9.71 9.46 12.58
C LYS A 151 -10.82 9.49 13.62
N LEU A 152 -10.93 10.56 14.39
CA LEU A 152 -12.03 10.76 15.32
C LEU A 152 -13.38 10.87 14.58
N LEU A 153 -13.39 11.58 13.45
CA LEU A 153 -14.58 11.73 12.61
C LEU A 153 -15.00 10.40 11.99
N GLU A 154 -14.04 9.63 11.48
CA GLU A 154 -14.26 8.26 10.98
C GLU A 154 -14.89 7.38 12.06
N TRP A 155 -14.38 7.44 13.29
CA TRP A 155 -14.97 6.72 14.42
C TRP A 155 -16.40 7.17 14.72
N TRP A 156 -16.66 8.48 14.75
CA TRP A 156 -17.99 9.04 15.04
C TRP A 156 -19.05 8.59 14.02
N TYR A 157 -18.73 8.66 12.73
CA TYR A 157 -19.64 8.20 11.68
C TYR A 157 -19.80 6.68 11.67
N SER A 158 -18.71 5.93 11.83
CA SER A 158 -18.76 4.47 11.88
C SER A 158 -19.56 3.97 13.09
N ALA A 159 -19.53 4.68 14.22
CA ALA A 159 -20.39 4.38 15.37
C ALA A 159 -21.88 4.66 15.07
N GLY A 160 -22.19 5.78 14.40
CA GLY A 160 -23.55 6.11 13.97
C GLY A 160 -24.13 5.09 12.97
N GLU A 161 -23.33 4.67 12.00
CA GLU A 161 -23.73 3.65 11.02
C GLU A 161 -24.02 2.30 11.67
N ARG A 162 -23.20 1.86 12.65
CA ARG A 162 -23.46 0.63 13.41
C ARG A 162 -24.74 0.72 14.22
N ALA A 163 -24.97 1.83 14.92
CA ALA A 163 -26.17 2.01 15.74
C ALA A 163 -27.45 2.02 14.89
N LEU A 164 -27.40 2.60 13.69
CA LEU A 164 -28.50 2.57 12.72
C LEU A 164 -28.68 1.18 12.09
N GLY A 165 -27.57 0.49 11.79
CA GLY A 165 -27.54 -0.85 11.23
C GLY A 165 -28.10 -1.91 12.18
N GLU A 166 -27.72 -1.89 13.46
CA GLU A 166 -28.23 -2.78 14.50
C GLU A 166 -29.74 -2.60 14.71
N ARG A 167 -30.23 -1.36 14.71
CA ARG A 167 -31.67 -1.08 14.79
C ARG A 167 -32.45 -1.58 13.57
N LYS A 168 -31.80 -1.70 12.42
CA LYS A 168 -32.42 -2.13 11.15
C LYS A 168 -32.21 -3.63 10.88
N ALA A 169 -31.32 -4.29 11.61
CA ALA A 169 -31.10 -5.72 11.52
C ALA A 169 -32.32 -6.45 12.10
N LEU A 170 -33.28 -6.74 11.23
CA LEU A 170 -34.30 -7.74 11.51
C LEU A 170 -33.58 -9.04 11.89
N GLU A 171 -34.05 -9.69 12.95
CA GLU A 171 -33.58 -11.03 13.28
C GLU A 171 -33.72 -11.90 12.02
N PRO A 172 -32.68 -12.66 11.62
CA PRO A 172 -32.79 -13.54 10.48
C PRO A 172 -33.99 -14.47 10.74
N PRO A 173 -34.89 -14.66 9.74
CA PRO A 173 -36.03 -15.54 9.93
C PRO A 173 -35.52 -16.93 10.34
N PRO A 174 -36.26 -17.66 11.19
CA PRO A 174 -35.86 -19.00 11.60
C PRO A 174 -35.59 -19.85 10.35
N PRO A 175 -34.55 -20.70 10.36
CA PRO A 175 -34.21 -21.53 9.20
C PRO A 175 -35.42 -22.37 8.79
N PRO A 176 -35.68 -22.55 7.49
CA PRO A 176 -36.79 -23.37 7.03
C PRO A 176 -36.63 -24.80 7.57
N PRO A 177 -37.75 -25.47 7.93
CA PRO A 177 -37.70 -26.84 8.40
C PRO A 177 -37.09 -27.76 7.32
N PRO A 178 -36.28 -28.77 7.69
CA PRO A 178 -35.70 -29.70 6.73
C PRO A 178 -36.81 -30.47 6.01
N LEU A 179 -36.67 -30.62 4.69
CA LEU A 179 -37.64 -31.38 3.90
C LEU A 179 -37.53 -32.87 4.22
N ALA A 180 -38.67 -33.50 4.50
CA ALA A 180 -38.74 -34.94 4.70
C ALA A 180 -38.48 -35.70 3.38
N PRO A 181 -37.95 -36.94 3.43
CA PRO A 181 -37.85 -37.80 2.26
C PRO A 181 -39.22 -38.03 1.63
N ALA A 182 -39.27 -38.06 0.29
CA ALA A 182 -40.48 -38.42 -0.42
C ALA A 182 -40.78 -39.91 -0.22
N PRO A 183 -42.06 -40.34 -0.23
CA PRO A 183 -42.43 -41.76 -0.11
C PRO A 183 -41.84 -42.62 -1.23
N ASP A 184 -41.68 -42.04 -2.44
CA ASP A 184 -41.04 -42.68 -3.60
C ASP A 184 -39.56 -42.27 -3.77
N GLY A 185 -39.01 -41.57 -2.79
CA GLY A 185 -37.63 -41.11 -2.78
C GLY A 185 -36.64 -42.23 -2.41
N LEU A 186 -35.37 -41.98 -2.69
CA LEU A 186 -34.29 -42.87 -2.31
C LEU A 186 -34.17 -42.93 -0.78
N ALA A 187 -34.16 -44.15 -0.23
CA ALA A 187 -33.99 -44.37 1.20
C ALA A 187 -32.63 -43.84 1.69
N LEU A 188 -32.65 -43.24 2.88
CA LEU A 188 -31.44 -42.76 3.53
C LEU A 188 -30.68 -43.93 4.19
N PRO A 189 -29.35 -43.99 4.07
CA PRO A 189 -28.55 -44.97 4.82
C PRO A 189 -28.59 -44.65 6.32
N GLU A 190 -28.49 -45.69 7.16
CA GLU A 190 -28.40 -45.53 8.62
C GLU A 190 -27.19 -44.67 9.02
N ASP A 191 -26.05 -44.90 8.36
CA ASP A 191 -24.86 -44.09 8.52
C ASP A 191 -24.93 -42.79 7.73
N THR A 192 -24.99 -41.67 8.45
CA THR A 192 -25.00 -40.33 7.84
C THR A 192 -23.68 -40.00 7.11
N SER A 193 -22.60 -40.77 7.29
CA SER A 193 -21.35 -40.54 6.54
C SER A 193 -21.37 -41.09 5.12
N LEU A 194 -22.36 -41.92 4.78
CA LEU A 194 -22.50 -42.56 3.49
C LEU A 194 -23.28 -41.69 2.51
N CYS A 195 -23.05 -41.91 1.23
CA CYS A 195 -23.81 -41.30 0.14
C CYS A 195 -25.09 -42.13 -0.10
N PRO A 196 -26.29 -41.54 -0.14
CA PRO A 196 -27.52 -42.28 -0.44
C PRO A 196 -27.53 -42.97 -1.80
N ILE A 197 -26.80 -42.42 -2.80
CA ILE A 197 -26.80 -42.96 -4.18
C ILE A 197 -25.87 -44.17 -4.34
N CYS A 198 -24.66 -44.11 -3.79
CA CYS A 198 -23.65 -45.16 -3.98
C CYS A 198 -23.34 -45.97 -2.72
N SER A 199 -24.00 -45.66 -1.61
CA SER A 199 -23.85 -46.30 -0.30
C SER A 199 -22.40 -46.40 0.21
N SER A 200 -21.52 -45.56 -0.32
CA SER A 200 -20.10 -45.50 0.02
C SER A 200 -19.79 -44.20 0.76
N LYS A 201 -18.65 -44.16 1.48
CA LYS A 201 -18.19 -42.94 2.15
C LYS A 201 -18.14 -41.76 1.17
N ARG A 202 -18.73 -40.63 1.56
CA ARG A 202 -18.85 -39.48 0.65
C ARG A 202 -17.49 -38.94 0.22
N VAL A 203 -17.26 -38.92 -1.09
CA VAL A 203 -16.11 -38.25 -1.72
C VAL A 203 -16.59 -36.94 -2.32
N ASN A 204 -15.93 -35.84 -1.95
CA ASN A 204 -16.36 -34.48 -2.34
C ASN A 204 -17.84 -34.24 -1.99
N PRO A 205 -18.18 -34.19 -0.69
CA PRO A 205 -19.56 -34.04 -0.26
C PRO A 205 -20.19 -32.80 -0.90
N THR A 206 -21.36 -32.97 -1.50
CA THR A 206 -22.08 -31.93 -2.24
C THR A 206 -23.52 -31.91 -1.77
N LEU A 207 -23.97 -30.76 -1.30
CA LEU A 207 -25.32 -30.49 -0.83
C LEU A 207 -26.22 -30.07 -2.01
N VAL A 208 -27.47 -30.50 -2.00
CA VAL A 208 -28.51 -29.94 -2.87
C VAL A 208 -29.25 -28.85 -2.10
N ALA A 209 -29.13 -27.58 -2.51
CA ALA A 209 -29.67 -26.43 -1.77
C ALA A 209 -31.20 -26.45 -1.61
N THR A 210 -31.93 -27.07 -2.55
CA THR A 210 -33.40 -27.15 -2.49
C THR A 210 -33.92 -28.14 -1.45
N SER A 211 -33.15 -29.19 -1.14
CA SER A 211 -33.60 -30.29 -0.26
C SER A 211 -32.78 -30.43 1.03
N GLY A 212 -31.55 -29.90 1.06
CA GLY A 212 -30.67 -29.99 2.22
C GLY A 212 -29.95 -31.34 2.39
N TYR A 213 -30.08 -32.28 1.44
CA TYR A 213 -29.38 -33.57 1.49
C TYR A 213 -28.03 -33.51 0.77
N ALA A 214 -27.07 -34.31 1.27
CA ALA A 214 -25.70 -34.32 0.79
C ALA A 214 -25.27 -35.69 0.24
N TYR A 215 -24.51 -35.65 -0.86
CA TYR A 215 -24.13 -36.78 -1.69
C TYR A 215 -22.65 -36.67 -2.11
N CYS A 216 -22.11 -37.68 -2.80
CA CYS A 216 -20.88 -37.50 -3.57
C CYS A 216 -21.14 -36.58 -4.77
N TYR A 217 -20.22 -35.67 -5.07
CA TYR A 217 -20.31 -34.76 -6.22
C TYR A 217 -20.66 -35.49 -7.53
N VAL A 218 -19.92 -36.55 -7.85
CA VAL A 218 -20.10 -37.29 -9.12
C VAL A 218 -21.49 -37.95 -9.18
N CYS A 219 -21.97 -38.50 -8.07
CA CYS A 219 -23.26 -39.18 -8.00
C CYS A 219 -24.42 -38.21 -8.21
N ILE A 220 -24.43 -37.09 -7.47
CA ILE A 220 -25.54 -36.15 -7.54
C ILE A 220 -25.52 -35.33 -8.83
N HIS A 221 -24.33 -34.96 -9.33
CA HIS A 221 -24.21 -34.27 -10.60
C HIS A 221 -24.80 -35.13 -11.73
N LYS A 222 -24.46 -36.42 -11.80
CA LYS A 222 -25.03 -37.33 -12.80
C LYS A 222 -26.54 -37.44 -12.68
N HIS A 223 -27.06 -37.63 -11.46
CA HIS A 223 -28.49 -37.77 -11.23
C HIS A 223 -29.29 -36.52 -11.60
N VAL A 224 -28.80 -35.33 -11.21
CA VAL A 224 -29.45 -34.05 -11.53
C VAL A 224 -29.38 -33.75 -13.02
N THR A 225 -28.29 -34.11 -13.71
CA THR A 225 -28.21 -33.99 -15.18
C THR A 225 -29.22 -34.89 -15.89
N GLU A 226 -29.45 -36.11 -15.40
CA GLU A 226 -30.34 -37.09 -16.04
C GLU A 226 -31.82 -36.89 -15.69
N ARG A 227 -32.14 -36.55 -14.43
CA ARG A 227 -33.53 -36.52 -13.91
C ARG A 227 -34.01 -35.14 -13.49
N GLY A 228 -33.12 -34.17 -13.29
CA GLY A 228 -33.50 -32.79 -12.92
C GLY A 228 -34.14 -32.63 -11.53
N CYS A 229 -33.97 -33.61 -10.63
CA CYS A 229 -34.56 -33.61 -9.30
C CYS A 229 -33.60 -34.15 -8.23
N CYS A 230 -33.97 -33.94 -6.96
CA CYS A 230 -33.28 -34.54 -5.81
C CYS A 230 -33.66 -36.03 -5.67
N PRO A 231 -32.69 -36.96 -5.50
CA PRO A 231 -33.00 -38.38 -5.36
C PRO A 231 -33.84 -38.74 -4.13
N VAL A 232 -33.70 -37.99 -3.03
CA VAL A 232 -34.33 -38.32 -1.73
C VAL A 232 -35.69 -37.64 -1.57
N THR A 233 -35.85 -36.40 -2.04
CA THR A 233 -37.09 -35.63 -1.87
C THR A 233 -37.90 -35.48 -3.15
N LEU A 234 -37.35 -35.85 -4.32
CA LEU A 234 -37.95 -35.66 -5.65
C LEU A 234 -38.27 -34.20 -6.02
N GLU A 235 -37.90 -33.24 -5.17
CA GLU A 235 -37.98 -31.81 -5.48
C GLU A 235 -37.10 -31.45 -6.69
N PRO A 236 -37.54 -30.52 -7.55
CA PRO A 236 -36.78 -30.11 -8.72
C PRO A 236 -35.45 -29.48 -8.28
N ALA A 237 -34.37 -29.90 -8.94
CA ALA A 237 -33.01 -29.44 -8.63
C ALA A 237 -32.25 -29.17 -9.92
N LYS A 238 -31.52 -28.06 -9.97
CA LYS A 238 -30.64 -27.68 -11.08
C LYS A 238 -29.19 -27.86 -10.67
N LEU A 239 -28.29 -27.87 -11.66
CA LEU A 239 -26.85 -27.91 -11.41
C LEU A 239 -26.35 -26.69 -10.61
N SER A 240 -27.03 -25.54 -10.70
CA SER A 240 -26.75 -24.35 -9.87
C SER A 240 -27.04 -24.55 -8.39
N ASP A 241 -27.86 -25.53 -8.05
CA ASP A 241 -28.30 -25.80 -6.69
C ASP A 241 -27.37 -26.80 -5.99
N LEU A 242 -26.29 -27.24 -6.67
CA LEU A 242 -25.28 -28.13 -6.13
C LEU A 242 -24.15 -27.35 -5.46
N TRP A 243 -24.09 -27.45 -4.13
CA TRP A 243 -23.14 -26.72 -3.30
C TRP A 243 -22.10 -27.69 -2.76
N ARG A 244 -20.86 -27.59 -3.24
CA ARG A 244 -19.78 -28.44 -2.76
C ARG A 244 -19.40 -28.04 -1.34
N LEU A 245 -19.45 -28.99 -0.43
CA LEU A 245 -19.06 -28.82 0.96
C LEU A 245 -17.56 -29.09 1.06
N TYR A 246 -16.84 -28.12 1.62
CA TYR A 246 -15.44 -28.29 1.99
C TYR A 246 -15.37 -28.61 3.48
N PRO A 247 -14.63 -29.65 3.90
CA PRO A 247 -14.38 -29.85 5.32
C PRO A 247 -13.68 -28.59 5.86
N GLY A 248 -14.20 -28.03 6.94
CA GLY A 248 -13.53 -26.95 7.66
C GLY A 248 -12.15 -27.44 8.13
N MET A 249 -11.13 -26.59 7.96
CA MET A 249 -9.80 -26.80 8.54
C MET A 249 -9.86 -26.84 10.07
#